data_AF-A0A392PIX6-F1
#
_entry.id   AF-A0A392PIX6-F1
#
_cell.length_a   1.000
_cell.length_b   1.000
_cell.length_c   1.000
_cell.angle_alpha   90.00
_cell.angle_beta   90.00
_cell.angle_gamma   90.00
#
_symmetry.space_group_name_H-M   'P 1'
#
loop_
_entity.id
_entity.type
_entity.pdbx_description
1 polymer ?
#
loop_
_entity_poly.entity_id
_entity_poly.type
_entity_poly.pdbx_seq_one_letter_code
_entity_poly.pdbx_strand_id
1 'polypeptide(L)'
;QTAKINQGNIALKRVVESIANGDSHVPFRDSKLTMLLQDSFEDDKSKILMILCASPDPKEIHKTISTLEYGAKAKCIVRGPHTPVKEEDSSSTVILGSRIAAMDEFIMKLQMENKLREKERNEAHKKLMKKEEEIAELRAKMETAPASEEEINLKVNERTRLLRQELEKKLQECQRMTNDFVELERKRMEERILQQQEEVEILRKRLEEIELQLHCTSKKE
;
A
#
# COMPACT_ATOMS: atom_id res chain seq x y z
N GLN A 1 12.76 -21.58 52.98
CA GLN A 1 11.73 -22.51 53.52
C GLN A 1 10.54 -21.74 54.10
N THR A 2 10.76 -20.70 54.91
CA THR A 2 9.73 -19.82 55.51
C THR A 2 8.76 -19.18 54.51
N ALA A 3 9.25 -18.73 53.35
CA ALA A 3 8.43 -18.08 52.33
C ALA A 3 7.32 -19.00 51.76
N LYS A 4 7.59 -20.30 51.58
CA LYS A 4 6.62 -21.25 51.02
C LYS A 4 5.49 -21.59 52.01
N ILE A 5 5.79 -21.63 53.31
CA ILE A 5 4.79 -21.83 54.36
C ILE A 5 3.85 -20.62 54.42
N ASN A 6 4.42 -19.42 54.41
CA ASN A 6 3.62 -18.19 54.45
C ASN A 6 2.77 -18.02 53.17
N GLN A 7 3.26 -18.46 52.01
CA GLN A 7 2.49 -18.44 50.77
C GLN A 7 1.21 -19.29 50.87
N GLY A 8 1.30 -20.52 51.42
CA GLY A 8 0.13 -21.37 51.64
C GLY A 8 -0.89 -20.74 52.58
N ASN A 9 -0.42 -20.15 53.69
CA ASN A 9 -1.29 -19.48 54.66
C ASN A 9 -1.98 -18.23 54.08
N ILE A 10 -1.28 -17.45 53.25
CA ILE A 10 -1.84 -16.27 52.57
C ILE A 10 -2.91 -16.70 51.56
N ALA A 11 -2.63 -17.73 50.75
CA ALA A 11 -3.60 -18.26 49.80
C ALA A 11 -4.86 -18.78 50.51
N LEU A 12 -4.69 -19.52 51.62
CA LEU A 12 -5.81 -20.01 52.41
C LEU A 12 -6.63 -18.87 53.03
N LYS A 13 -5.97 -17.78 53.45
CA LYS A 13 -6.68 -16.58 53.93
C LYS A 13 -7.56 -15.99 52.84
N ARG A 14 -7.04 -15.83 51.61
CA ARG A 14 -7.80 -15.30 50.46
C ARG A 14 -8.98 -16.18 50.09
N VAL A 15 -8.79 -17.49 50.08
CA VAL A 15 -9.87 -18.46 49.82
C VAL A 15 -11.01 -18.28 50.82
N VAL A 16 -10.71 -18.27 52.12
CA VAL A 16 -11.72 -18.08 53.18
C VAL A 16 -12.43 -16.74 53.05
N GLU A 17 -11.70 -15.66 52.74
CA GLU A 17 -12.29 -14.33 52.53
C GLU A 17 -13.25 -14.31 51.34
N SER A 18 -12.84 -14.88 50.20
CA SER A 18 -13.70 -14.94 49.01
C SER A 18 -14.96 -15.76 49.23
N ILE A 19 -14.86 -16.89 49.93
CA ILE A 19 -16.03 -17.71 50.26
C ILE A 19 -16.96 -16.96 51.22
N ALA A 20 -16.42 -16.35 52.28
CA ALA A 20 -17.22 -15.61 53.26
C ALA A 20 -17.94 -14.40 52.63
N ASN A 21 -17.35 -13.78 51.61
CA ASN A 21 -17.96 -12.66 50.89
C ASN A 21 -18.94 -13.09 49.79
N GLY A 22 -18.96 -14.38 49.41
CA GLY A 22 -19.77 -14.86 48.29
C GLY A 22 -19.24 -14.44 46.92
N ASP A 23 -17.91 -14.30 46.78
CA ASP A 23 -17.28 -13.96 45.51
C ASP A 23 -17.55 -15.03 44.45
N SER A 24 -17.73 -14.61 43.19
CA SER A 24 -17.98 -15.54 42.08
C SER A 24 -16.79 -16.44 41.73
N HIS A 25 -15.58 -16.03 42.09
CA HIS A 25 -14.35 -16.80 41.87
C HIS A 25 -13.54 -16.92 43.15
N VAL A 26 -13.27 -18.16 43.58
CA VAL A 26 -12.45 -18.47 44.76
C VAL A 26 -11.08 -19.00 44.31
N PRO A 27 -9.95 -18.38 44.74
CA PRO A 27 -8.62 -18.66 44.20
C PRO A 27 -7.95 -19.91 44.82
N PHE A 28 -8.59 -21.08 44.75
CA PHE A 28 -8.02 -22.33 45.29
C PHE A 28 -6.68 -22.73 44.65
N ARG A 29 -6.41 -22.27 43.42
CA ARG A 29 -5.21 -22.61 42.66
C ARG A 29 -3.95 -21.83 43.02
N ASP A 30 -4.06 -20.82 43.89
CA ASP A 30 -2.92 -19.98 44.31
C ASP A 30 -1.87 -20.76 45.13
N SER A 31 -2.24 -21.91 45.70
CA SER A 31 -1.31 -22.80 46.39
C SER A 31 -1.74 -24.27 46.31
N LYS A 32 -0.76 -25.19 46.39
CA LYS A 32 -1.08 -26.64 46.47
C LYS A 32 -1.92 -26.99 47.70
N LEU A 33 -1.75 -26.26 48.81
CA LEU A 33 -2.52 -26.46 50.04
C LEU A 33 -4.00 -26.18 49.81
N THR A 34 -4.32 -25.03 49.20
CA THR A 34 -5.70 -24.64 48.91
C THR A 34 -6.34 -25.53 47.85
N MET A 35 -5.57 -26.05 46.89
CA MET A 35 -6.08 -27.06 45.93
C MET A 35 -6.49 -28.36 46.63
N LEU A 36 -5.72 -28.82 47.62
CA LEU A 36 -6.07 -30.03 48.40
C LEU A 36 -7.28 -29.81 49.31
N LEU A 37 -7.48 -28.59 49.79
CA LEU A 37 -8.60 -28.23 50.65
C LEU A 37 -9.86 -27.87 49.88
N GLN A 38 -9.80 -27.76 48.54
CA GLN A 38 -10.91 -27.35 47.70
C GLN A 38 -12.16 -28.20 47.96
N ASP A 39 -12.02 -29.53 47.88
CA ASP A 39 -13.12 -30.47 48.14
C ASP A 39 -13.68 -30.31 49.55
N SER A 40 -12.85 -29.95 50.53
CA SER A 40 -13.34 -29.70 51.89
C SER A 40 -14.21 -28.44 51.95
N PHE A 41 -13.89 -27.41 51.17
CA PHE A 41 -14.58 -26.12 51.12
C PHE A 41 -15.85 -26.14 50.26
N GLU A 42 -15.84 -26.86 49.14
CA GLU A 42 -16.90 -26.88 48.12
C GLU A 42 -17.91 -28.03 48.29
N ASP A 43 -17.55 -29.15 48.92
CA ASP A 43 -18.48 -30.27 49.13
C ASP A 43 -19.45 -29.97 50.29
N ASP A 44 -20.75 -29.97 50.00
CA ASP A 44 -21.84 -29.79 50.96
C ASP A 44 -21.87 -30.89 52.04
N LYS A 45 -21.29 -32.06 51.77
CA LYS A 45 -21.20 -33.16 52.75
C LYS A 45 -19.98 -33.06 53.66
N SER A 46 -19.01 -32.22 53.31
CA SER A 46 -17.78 -32.06 54.07
C SER A 46 -18.02 -31.23 55.33
N LYS A 47 -17.33 -31.60 56.41
CA LYS A 47 -17.30 -30.85 57.67
C LYS A 47 -15.89 -30.32 57.89
N ILE A 48 -15.76 -29.00 58.05
CA ILE A 48 -14.48 -28.37 58.37
C ILE A 48 -14.46 -27.99 59.84
N LEU A 49 -13.38 -28.39 60.52
CA LEU A 49 -12.99 -27.86 61.83
C LEU A 49 -11.76 -26.98 61.65
N MET A 50 -11.82 -25.76 62.19
CA MET A 50 -10.70 -24.83 62.20
C MET A 50 -10.26 -24.58 63.64
N ILE A 51 -8.99 -24.83 63.94
CA ILE A 51 -8.38 -24.59 65.25
C ILE A 51 -7.48 -23.37 65.14
N LEU A 52 -7.74 -22.34 65.95
CA LEU A 52 -6.97 -21.12 66.00
C LEU A 52 -5.98 -21.18 67.17
N CYS A 53 -4.70 -21.29 66.85
CA CYS A 53 -3.63 -21.23 67.84
C CYS A 53 -3.04 -19.82 67.87
N ALA A 54 -3.17 -19.12 68.99
CA ALA A 54 -2.65 -17.77 69.18
C ALA A 54 -1.85 -17.66 70.48
N SER A 55 -0.90 -16.72 70.53
CA SER A 55 -0.05 -16.50 71.70
C SER A 55 -0.73 -15.55 72.71
N PRO A 56 -0.68 -15.83 74.02
CA PRO A 56 -1.15 -14.89 75.05
C PRO A 56 -0.11 -13.80 75.40
N ASP A 57 1.10 -13.84 74.84
CA ASP A 57 2.15 -12.84 75.12
C ASP A 57 1.74 -11.45 74.57
N PRO A 58 1.72 -10.40 75.41
CA PRO A 58 1.42 -9.03 74.97
C PRO A 58 2.30 -8.52 73.83
N LYS A 59 3.53 -9.03 73.69
CA LYS A 59 4.44 -8.64 72.59
C LYS A 59 3.96 -9.11 71.22
N GLU A 60 3.16 -10.18 71.19
CA GLU A 60 2.67 -10.81 69.95
C GLU A 60 1.20 -10.47 69.67
N ILE A 61 0.64 -9.48 70.39
CA ILE A 61 -0.78 -9.13 70.32
C ILE A 61 -1.26 -8.83 68.90
N HIS A 62 -0.44 -8.19 68.06
CA HIS A 62 -0.78 -7.91 66.67
C HIS A 62 -1.02 -9.18 65.84
N LYS A 63 -0.23 -10.24 66.06
CA LYS A 63 -0.42 -11.53 65.38
C LYS A 63 -1.64 -12.25 65.93
N THR A 64 -1.85 -12.19 67.24
CA THR A 64 -3.04 -12.73 67.90
C THR A 64 -4.32 -12.11 67.37
N ILE A 65 -4.38 -10.78 67.21
CA ILE A 65 -5.51 -10.08 66.59
C ILE A 65 -5.72 -10.57 65.15
N SER A 66 -4.66 -10.65 64.35
CA SER A 66 -4.75 -11.11 62.96
C SER A 66 -5.33 -12.54 62.84
N THR A 67 -4.96 -13.44 63.76
CA THR A 67 -5.49 -14.81 63.80
C THR A 67 -6.97 -14.84 64.23
N LEU A 68 -7.37 -14.00 65.18
CA LEU A 68 -8.77 -13.92 65.64
C LEU A 68 -9.69 -13.30 64.58
N GLU A 69 -9.26 -12.23 63.90
CA GLU A 69 -9.98 -11.63 62.77
C GLU A 69 -10.19 -12.64 61.65
N TYR A 70 -9.17 -13.44 61.37
CA TYR A 70 -9.28 -14.51 60.38
C TYR A 70 -10.33 -15.55 60.78
N GLY A 71 -10.35 -15.96 62.05
CA GLY A 71 -11.39 -16.82 62.61
C GLY A 71 -12.80 -16.24 62.51
N ALA A 72 -12.94 -14.95 62.77
CA ALA A 72 -14.22 -14.25 62.66
C ALA A 72 -14.75 -14.28 61.22
N LYS A 73 -13.88 -14.08 60.22
CA LYS A 73 -14.26 -14.22 58.81
C LYS A 73 -14.61 -15.66 58.43
N ALA A 74 -13.84 -16.64 58.90
CA ALA A 74 -14.11 -18.05 58.63
C ALA A 74 -15.49 -18.49 59.17
N LYS A 75 -15.93 -17.93 60.29
CA LYS A 75 -17.27 -18.18 60.85
C LYS A 75 -18.41 -17.69 59.95
N CYS A 76 -18.17 -16.70 59.09
CA CYS A 76 -19.17 -16.16 58.16
C CYS A 76 -19.36 -17.02 56.90
N ILE A 77 -18.58 -18.09 56.72
CA ILE A 77 -18.77 -19.02 55.60
C ILE A 77 -20.11 -19.73 55.78
N VAL A 78 -21.06 -19.41 54.91
CA VAL A 78 -22.36 -20.08 54.84
C VAL A 78 -22.23 -21.29 53.92
N ARG A 79 -22.47 -22.49 54.45
CA ARG A 79 -22.60 -23.72 53.65
C ARG A 79 -24.07 -23.94 53.32
N GLY A 80 -24.34 -24.38 52.08
CA GLY A 80 -25.71 -24.63 51.62
C GLY A 80 -26.47 -25.55 52.59
N PRO A 81 -27.78 -25.35 52.80
CA PRO A 81 -28.57 -26.29 53.56
C PRO A 81 -28.57 -27.63 52.82
N HIS A 82 -28.43 -28.72 53.55
CA HIS A 82 -28.58 -30.08 53.04
C HIS A 82 -30.04 -30.32 52.65
N THR A 83 -30.51 -29.72 51.56
CA THR A 83 -31.82 -29.97 50.98
C THR A 83 -31.72 -31.23 50.12
N PRO A 84 -32.51 -32.30 50.39
CA PRO A 84 -32.74 -33.30 49.37
C PRO A 84 -33.39 -32.55 48.20
N VAL A 85 -32.74 -32.64 47.03
CA VAL A 85 -33.15 -32.09 45.73
C VAL A 85 -34.63 -31.74 45.69
N LYS A 86 -34.95 -30.46 45.92
CA LYS A 86 -36.21 -29.90 45.45
C LYS A 86 -35.93 -29.38 44.07
N GLU A 87 -36.60 -30.00 43.10
CA GLU A 87 -36.70 -29.64 41.70
C GLU A 87 -36.54 -28.12 41.51
N GLU A 88 -35.42 -27.71 40.94
CA GLU A 88 -35.15 -26.31 40.67
C GLU A 88 -36.15 -25.76 39.66
N ASP A 89 -36.64 -24.57 39.99
CA ASP A 89 -37.55 -23.73 39.24
C ASP A 89 -37.42 -23.84 37.72
N SER A 90 -38.51 -24.28 37.10
CA SER A 90 -38.80 -24.21 35.67
C SER A 90 -38.49 -22.83 35.04
N SER A 91 -38.44 -21.76 35.85
CA SER A 91 -38.08 -20.40 35.43
C SER A 91 -36.61 -20.25 35.01
N SER A 92 -35.65 -20.87 35.71
CA SER A 92 -34.22 -20.75 35.40
C SER A 92 -33.86 -21.45 34.08
N THR A 93 -34.44 -22.62 33.85
CA THR A 93 -34.25 -23.42 32.64
C THR A 93 -34.80 -22.71 31.39
N VAL A 94 -35.93 -22.01 31.52
CA VAL A 94 -36.54 -21.23 30.42
C VAL A 94 -35.68 -20.02 30.05
N ILE A 95 -35.09 -19.32 31.04
CA ILE A 95 -34.19 -18.19 30.78
C ILE A 95 -32.91 -18.65 30.08
N LEU A 96 -32.31 -19.75 30.55
CA LEU A 96 -31.14 -20.35 29.91
C LEU A 96 -31.45 -20.82 28.48
N GLY A 97 -32.60 -21.48 28.26
CA GLY A 97 -33.05 -21.91 26.94
C GLY A 97 -33.22 -20.73 25.97
N SER A 98 -33.78 -19.62 26.44
CA SER A 98 -33.93 -18.39 25.64
C SER A 98 -32.57 -17.77 25.28
N ARG A 99 -31.60 -17.79 26.20
CA ARG A 99 -30.24 -17.30 25.94
C ARG A 99 -29.47 -18.18 24.98
N ILE A 100 -29.65 -19.50 25.06
CA ILE A 100 -29.05 -20.47 24.12
C ILE A 100 -29.60 -20.23 22.71
N ALA A 101 -30.92 -20.11 22.56
CA ALA A 101 -31.55 -19.84 21.26
C ALA A 101 -31.04 -18.53 20.63
N ALA A 102 -30.89 -17.46 21.43
CA ALA A 102 -30.35 -16.19 20.95
C ALA A 102 -28.87 -16.30 20.52
N MET A 103 -28.07 -17.11 21.23
CA MET A 103 -26.68 -17.38 20.83
C MET A 103 -26.61 -18.20 19.55
N ASP A 104 -27.46 -19.21 19.39
CA ASP A 104 -27.52 -20.03 18.17
C ASP A 104 -27.93 -19.20 16.95
N GLU A 105 -28.88 -18.28 17.09
CA GLU A 105 -29.25 -17.33 16.03
C GLU A 105 -28.07 -16.43 15.63
N PHE A 106 -27.34 -15.92 16.63
CA PHE A 106 -26.15 -15.10 16.37
C PHE A 106 -25.04 -15.88 15.66
N ILE A 107 -24.81 -17.14 16.07
CA ILE A 107 -23.88 -18.05 15.42
C ILE A 107 -24.29 -18.28 13.96
N MET A 108 -25.56 -18.57 13.69
CA MET A 108 -26.06 -18.74 12.31
C MET A 108 -25.85 -17.49 11.46
N LYS A 109 -26.11 -16.30 12.01
CA LYS A 109 -25.91 -15.02 11.31
C LYS A 109 -24.45 -14.80 10.95
N LEU A 110 -23.53 -15.01 11.90
CA LEU A 110 -22.09 -14.91 11.68
C LEU A 110 -21.58 -15.94 10.66
N GLN A 111 -22.11 -17.17 10.68
CA GLN A 111 -21.76 -18.19 9.70
C GLN A 111 -22.22 -17.81 8.28
N MET A 112 -23.44 -17.28 8.14
CA MET A 112 -23.95 -16.77 6.86
C MET A 112 -23.12 -15.60 6.33
N GLU A 113 -22.77 -14.63 7.19
CA GLU A 113 -21.95 -13.48 6.81
C GLU A 113 -20.54 -13.90 6.38
N ASN A 114 -19.90 -14.80 7.12
CA ASN A 114 -18.60 -15.35 6.73
C ASN A 114 -18.67 -16.09 5.39
N LYS A 115 -19.74 -16.87 5.15
CA LYS A 115 -19.94 -17.56 3.88
C LYS A 115 -20.10 -16.58 2.71
N LEU A 116 -20.72 -15.42 2.93
CA LEU A 116 -20.84 -14.38 1.92
C LEU A 116 -19.48 -13.72 1.64
N ARG A 117 -18.75 -13.32 2.69
CA ARG A 117 -17.39 -12.74 2.56
C ARG A 117 -16.42 -13.69 1.86
N GLU A 118 -16.52 -14.99 2.13
CA GLU A 118 -15.73 -16.02 1.43
C GLU A 118 -16.05 -16.08 -0.06
N LYS A 119 -17.32 -15.97 -0.46
CA LYS A 119 -17.69 -15.90 -1.89
C LYS A 119 -17.15 -14.64 -2.55
N GLU A 120 -17.31 -13.47 -1.93
CA GLU A 120 -16.77 -12.21 -2.44
C GLU A 120 -15.25 -12.26 -2.61
N ARG A 121 -14.55 -12.83 -1.62
CA ARG A 121 -13.09 -13.06 -1.68
C ARG A 121 -12.71 -13.97 -2.83
N ASN A 122 -13.42 -15.08 -3.04
CA ASN A 122 -13.15 -16.01 -4.14
C ASN A 122 -13.41 -15.38 -5.51
N GLU A 123 -14.46 -14.58 -5.64
CA GLU A 123 -14.75 -13.83 -6.87
C GLU A 123 -13.68 -12.77 -7.16
N ALA A 124 -13.24 -12.04 -6.14
CA ALA A 124 -12.14 -11.08 -6.25
C ALA A 124 -10.83 -11.77 -6.64
N HIS A 125 -10.52 -12.92 -6.03
CA HIS A 125 -9.34 -13.71 -6.36
C HIS A 125 -9.39 -14.22 -7.81
N LYS A 126 -10.55 -14.70 -8.28
CA LYS A 126 -10.73 -15.12 -9.68
C LYS A 126 -10.55 -13.96 -10.67
N LYS A 127 -11.03 -12.76 -10.32
CA LYS A 127 -10.81 -11.54 -11.12
C LYS A 127 -9.33 -11.15 -11.14
N LEU A 128 -8.64 -11.26 -10.01
CA LEU A 128 -7.21 -10.98 -9.90
C LEU A 128 -6.38 -11.93 -10.76
N MET A 129 -6.63 -13.24 -10.66
CA MET A 129 -5.94 -14.24 -11.49
C MET A 129 -6.08 -13.96 -13.00
N LYS A 130 -7.28 -13.61 -13.46
CA LYS A 130 -7.49 -13.19 -14.87
C LYS A 130 -6.69 -11.94 -15.25
N LYS A 131 -6.60 -10.98 -14.34
CA LYS A 131 -5.81 -9.75 -14.57
C LYS A 131 -4.31 -10.04 -14.58
N GLU A 132 -3.84 -10.96 -13.75
CA GLU A 132 -2.46 -11.41 -13.76
C GLU A 132 -2.11 -12.15 -15.05
N GLU A 133 -3.00 -12.99 -15.57
CA GLU A 133 -2.87 -13.63 -16.90
C GLU A 133 -2.82 -12.57 -18.02
N GLU A 134 -3.76 -11.60 -18.05
CA GLU A 134 -3.75 -10.50 -19.02
C GLU A 134 -2.45 -9.69 -18.96
N ILE A 135 -1.95 -9.39 -17.75
CA ILE A 135 -0.68 -8.67 -17.56
C ILE A 135 0.50 -9.51 -18.05
N ALA A 136 0.51 -10.82 -17.77
CA ALA A 136 1.56 -11.72 -18.24
C ALA A 136 1.58 -11.79 -19.78
N GLU A 137 0.42 -11.88 -20.42
CA GLU A 137 0.30 -11.83 -21.89
C GLU A 137 0.79 -10.50 -22.47
N LEU A 138 0.41 -9.37 -21.86
CA LEU A 138 0.85 -8.05 -22.31
C LEU A 138 2.36 -7.88 -22.13
N ARG A 139 2.93 -8.33 -21.01
CA ARG A 139 4.38 -8.34 -20.79
C ARG A 139 5.10 -9.23 -21.79
N ALA A 140 4.58 -10.43 -22.06
CA ALA A 140 5.13 -11.31 -23.09
C ALA A 140 5.08 -10.65 -24.47
N LYS A 141 3.97 -9.99 -24.83
CA LYS A 141 3.87 -9.22 -26.08
C LYS A 141 4.87 -8.07 -26.13
N MET A 142 5.13 -7.38 -25.02
CA MET A 142 6.16 -6.34 -24.95
C MET A 142 7.58 -6.91 -25.08
N GLU A 143 7.85 -8.07 -24.48
CA GLU A 143 9.13 -8.80 -24.61
C GLU A 143 9.33 -9.40 -26.02
N THR A 144 8.26 -9.82 -26.71
CA THR A 144 8.29 -10.31 -28.10
C THR A 144 8.11 -9.22 -29.15
N ALA A 145 7.86 -7.98 -28.73
CA ALA A 145 7.94 -6.79 -29.56
C ALA A 145 9.25 -6.01 -29.33
N PRO A 146 10.45 -6.63 -29.35
CA PRO A 146 11.64 -5.87 -29.62
C PRO A 146 11.67 -5.73 -31.15
N ALA A 147 11.20 -4.60 -31.67
CA ALA A 147 12.09 -4.02 -32.67
C ALA A 147 13.36 -3.75 -31.86
N SER A 148 14.39 -4.60 -32.01
CA SER A 148 15.59 -4.50 -31.18
C SER A 148 16.07 -3.05 -31.24
N GLU A 149 16.67 -2.56 -30.16
CA GLU A 149 17.22 -1.20 -30.17
C GLU A 149 18.15 -1.00 -31.38
N GLU A 150 18.85 -2.05 -31.83
CA GLU A 150 19.56 -2.06 -33.11
C GLU A 150 18.67 -1.94 -34.35
N GLU A 151 17.52 -2.63 -34.44
CA GLU A 151 16.62 -2.53 -35.60
C GLU A 151 15.98 -1.14 -35.72
N ILE A 152 15.63 -0.52 -34.59
CA ILE A 152 15.15 0.87 -34.54
C ILE A 152 16.27 1.81 -34.97
N ASN A 153 17.47 1.66 -34.41
CA ASN A 153 18.63 2.48 -34.76
C ASN A 153 19.03 2.32 -36.24
N LEU A 154 18.94 1.11 -36.81
CA LEU A 154 19.17 0.84 -38.22
C LEU A 154 18.17 1.59 -39.11
N LYS A 155 16.86 1.48 -38.82
CA LYS A 155 15.82 2.17 -39.60
C LYS A 155 15.91 3.69 -39.48
N VAL A 156 16.22 4.21 -38.30
CA VAL A 156 16.41 5.66 -38.07
C VAL A 156 17.65 6.16 -38.81
N ASN A 157 18.77 5.43 -38.75
CA ASN A 157 19.99 5.78 -39.47
C ASN A 157 19.80 5.75 -40.99
N GLU A 158 19.11 4.73 -41.51
CA GLU A 158 18.83 4.61 -42.93
C GLU A 158 17.95 5.77 -43.43
N ARG A 159 16.91 6.11 -42.69
CA ARG A 159 16.04 7.25 -43.02
C ARG A 159 16.76 8.59 -42.91
N THR A 160 17.65 8.74 -41.92
CA THR A 160 18.50 9.93 -41.76
C THR A 160 19.48 10.06 -42.93
N ARG A 161 20.06 8.96 -43.39
CA ARG A 161 20.96 8.92 -44.55
C ARG A 161 20.25 9.32 -45.84
N LEU A 162 19.03 8.80 -46.07
CA LEU A 162 18.23 9.16 -47.25
C LEU A 162 17.87 10.64 -47.27
N LEU A 163 17.41 11.19 -46.13
CA LEU A 163 17.09 12.61 -46.02
C LEU A 163 18.31 13.50 -46.26
N ARG A 164 19.49 13.11 -45.76
CA ARG A 164 20.75 13.83 -46.02
C ARG A 164 21.12 13.81 -47.50
N GLN A 165 20.98 12.66 -48.18
CA GLN A 165 21.26 12.56 -49.62
C GLN A 165 20.31 13.42 -50.45
N GLU A 166 19.03 13.47 -50.10
CA GLU A 166 18.04 14.29 -50.80
C GLU A 166 18.33 15.79 -50.61
N LEU A 167 18.66 16.20 -49.38
CA LEU A 167 19.03 17.59 -49.09
C LEU A 167 20.28 18.02 -49.86
N GLU A 168 21.30 17.17 -49.92
CA GLU A 168 22.54 17.42 -50.67
C GLU A 168 22.27 17.59 -52.17
N LYS A 169 21.42 16.73 -52.76
CA LYS A 169 21.00 16.89 -54.16
C LYS A 169 20.30 18.22 -54.39
N LYS A 170 19.39 18.62 -53.50
CA LYS A 170 18.68 19.90 -53.61
C LYS A 170 19.62 21.10 -53.48
N LEU A 171 20.63 21.03 -52.61
CA LEU A 171 21.67 22.05 -52.52
C LEU A 171 22.47 22.15 -53.82
N GLN A 172 22.89 21.02 -54.40
CA GLN A 172 23.60 21.00 -55.67
C GLN A 172 22.75 21.49 -56.85
N GLU A 173 21.45 21.22 -56.85
CA GLU A 173 20.51 21.78 -57.84
C GLU A 173 20.39 23.30 -57.70
N CYS A 174 20.18 23.81 -56.49
CA CYS A 174 20.15 25.26 -56.23
C CYS A 174 21.46 25.94 -56.65
N GLN A 175 22.61 25.32 -56.36
CA GLN A 175 23.91 25.88 -56.73
C GLN A 175 24.11 25.92 -58.25
N ARG A 176 23.71 24.86 -58.96
CA ARG A 176 23.73 24.85 -60.44
C ARG A 176 22.84 25.93 -61.02
N MET A 177 21.61 26.04 -60.54
CA MET A 177 20.68 27.08 -60.99
C MET A 177 21.24 28.49 -60.74
N THR A 178 21.90 28.71 -59.61
CA THR A 178 22.55 30.00 -59.31
C THR A 178 23.68 30.30 -60.29
N ASN A 179 24.53 29.31 -60.60
CA ASN A 179 25.63 29.47 -61.55
C ASN A 179 25.11 29.75 -62.97
N ASP A 180 24.09 29.00 -63.41
CA ASP A 180 23.48 29.17 -64.73
C ASP A 180 22.83 30.56 -64.85
N PHE A 181 22.17 31.04 -63.80
CA PHE A 181 21.61 32.39 -63.75
C PHE A 181 22.69 33.46 -63.87
N VAL A 182 23.78 33.34 -63.11
CA VAL A 182 24.92 34.26 -63.19
C VAL A 182 25.55 34.24 -64.58
N GLU A 183 25.69 33.07 -65.20
CA GLU A 183 26.24 32.95 -66.55
C GLU A 183 25.31 33.59 -67.60
N LEU A 184 24.00 33.42 -67.46
CA LEU A 184 23.00 34.01 -68.35
C LEU A 184 22.98 35.54 -68.25
N GLU A 185 23.02 36.09 -67.03
CA GLU A 185 23.11 37.54 -66.80
C GLU A 185 24.44 38.10 -67.33
N ARG A 186 25.55 37.35 -67.19
CA ARG A 186 26.84 37.73 -67.79
C ARG A 186 26.75 37.83 -69.31
N LYS A 187 26.21 36.82 -70.00
CA LYS A 187 26.03 36.83 -71.46
C LYS A 187 25.13 37.98 -71.92
N ARG A 188 24.02 38.24 -71.23
CA ARG A 188 23.14 39.38 -71.54
C ARG A 188 23.86 40.72 -71.39
N MET A 189 24.72 40.85 -70.37
CA MET A 189 25.51 42.06 -70.18
C MET A 189 26.58 42.23 -71.26
N GLU A 190 27.26 41.15 -71.66
CA GLU A 190 28.22 41.14 -72.79
C GLU A 190 27.55 41.56 -74.10
N GLU A 191 26.37 41.02 -74.43
CA GLU A 191 25.59 41.41 -75.62
C GLU A 191 25.21 42.90 -75.61
N ARG A 192 24.76 43.42 -74.46
CA ARG A 192 24.45 44.85 -74.29
C ARG A 192 25.68 45.74 -74.50
N ILE A 193 26.84 45.34 -73.98
CA ILE A 193 28.08 46.09 -74.16
C ILE A 193 28.47 46.12 -75.63
N LEU A 194 28.35 44.99 -76.35
CA LEU A 194 28.66 44.90 -77.77
C LEU A 194 27.73 45.81 -78.60
N GLN A 195 26.43 45.79 -78.34
CA GLN A 195 25.46 46.69 -78.99
C GLN A 195 25.81 48.16 -78.76
N GLN A 196 26.15 48.54 -77.53
CA GLN A 196 26.58 49.91 -77.22
C GLN A 196 27.88 50.29 -77.93
N GLN A 197 28.83 49.36 -78.09
CA GLN A 197 30.06 49.60 -78.84
C GLN A 197 29.78 49.84 -80.33
N GLU A 198 28.91 49.03 -80.95
CA GLU A 198 28.49 49.23 -82.35
C GLU A 198 27.78 50.58 -82.55
N GLU A 199 26.86 50.95 -81.65
CA GLU A 199 26.18 52.25 -81.70
C GLU A 199 27.19 53.42 -81.60
N VAL A 200 28.16 53.34 -80.68
CA VAL A 200 29.21 54.36 -80.54
C VAL A 200 30.07 54.42 -81.80
N GLU A 201 30.40 53.29 -82.42
CA GLU A 201 31.18 53.26 -83.66
C GLU A 201 30.42 53.90 -84.84
N ILE A 202 29.12 53.61 -84.97
CA ILE A 202 28.25 54.25 -85.97
C ILE A 202 28.19 55.76 -85.74
N LEU A 203 28.00 56.20 -84.48
CA LEU A 203 27.99 57.62 -84.14
C LEU A 203 29.32 58.31 -84.44
N ARG A 204 30.46 57.64 -84.19
CA ARG A 204 31.80 58.14 -84.56
C ARG A 204 31.93 58.33 -86.07
N LYS A 205 31.58 57.32 -86.88
CA LYS A 205 31.62 57.42 -88.35
C LYS A 205 30.75 58.57 -88.87
N ARG A 206 29.56 58.75 -88.28
CA ARG A 206 28.65 59.84 -88.65
C ARG A 206 29.19 61.21 -88.25
N LEU A 207 29.88 61.32 -87.11
CA LEU A 207 30.56 62.55 -86.70
C LEU A 207 31.69 62.90 -87.68
N GLU A 208 32.54 61.94 -88.05
CA GLU A 208 33.60 62.11 -89.05
C GLU A 208 33.04 62.58 -90.40
N GLU A 209 31.91 62.02 -90.83
CA GLU A 209 31.24 62.43 -92.08
C GLU A 209 30.73 63.88 -92.01
N ILE A 210 30.14 64.30 -90.89
CA ILE A 210 29.69 65.68 -90.66
C ILE A 210 30.90 66.64 -90.62
N GLU A 211 31.99 66.26 -89.94
CA GLU A 211 33.23 67.05 -89.90
C GLU A 211 33.83 67.25 -91.29
N LEU A 212 33.84 66.20 -92.14
CA LEU A 212 34.26 66.29 -93.54
C LEU A 212 33.36 67.22 -94.37
N GLN A 213 32.05 67.16 -94.18
CA GLN A 213 31.10 68.05 -94.85
C GLN A 213 31.32 69.51 -94.46
N LEU A 214 31.49 69.79 -93.15
CA LEU A 214 31.80 71.14 -92.64
C LEU A 214 33.14 71.67 -93.18
N HIS A 215 34.16 70.82 -93.28
CA HIS A 215 35.46 71.18 -93.86
C HIS A 215 35.37 71.48 -95.37
N CYS A 216 34.50 70.79 -96.10
CA CYS A 216 34.23 71.05 -97.52
C CYS A 216 33.42 72.34 -97.75
N THR A 217 32.50 72.68 -96.86
CA THR A 217 31.74 73.96 -96.93
C THR A 217 32.61 75.16 -96.54
N SER A 218 33.49 75.01 -95.55
CA SER A 218 34.39 76.09 -95.11
C SER A 218 35.53 76.40 -96.10
N LYS A 219 35.76 75.57 -97.12
CA LYS A 219 36.69 75.80 -98.24
C LYS A 219 36.03 76.41 -99.49
N LYS A 220 34.70 76.60 -99.47
CA LYS A 220 33.90 77.17 -100.57
C LYS A 220 33.45 78.62 -100.34
N GLU A 221 33.77 79.20 -99.19
CA GLU A 221 33.70 80.64 -98.90
C GLU A 221 35.12 81.23 -98.92
#